data_AF-A0A9W8WPU1-F1
#
_entry.id   AF-A0A9W8WPU1-F1
#
_cell.length_a   1.000
_cell.length_b   1.000
_cell.length_c   1.000
_cell.angle_alpha   90.00
_cell.angle_beta   90.00
_cell.angle_gamma   90.00
#
_symmetry.space_group_name_H-M   'P 1'
#
loop_
_entity.id
_entity.type
_entity.pdbx_description
1 polymer ?
#
loop_
_entity_poly.entity_id
_entity_poly.type
_entity_poly.pdbx_seq_one_letter_code
_entity_poly.pdbx_strand_id
1 'polypeptide(L)'
;MQESMTFKSTSTSGTTSSKASSLFDLDENSNKGILVYRFRSGAAGLDTTTEAALCAELDQHPRLPFMRVTKKPIPRGASRMDIHQEDLYMPEEFSMYADKISPKTSVANVGLPTMAKLKHMIMGSYDDLYIVFQAHTPSPGSSKNSSPESSPESSPENSPENSQHVSPASTFPSER
;
A
#
# COMPACT_ATOMS: atom_id res chain seq x y z
N MET A 1 -47.14 34.09 -20.39
CA MET A 1 -45.83 34.56 -19.91
C MET A 1 -45.07 33.34 -19.46
N GLN A 2 -44.04 32.94 -20.19
CA GLN A 2 -43.23 31.74 -19.91
C GLN A 2 -42.06 32.16 -19.02
N GLU A 3 -42.04 31.68 -17.78
CA GLU A 3 -40.90 31.84 -16.88
C GLU A 3 -39.88 30.73 -17.18
N SER A 4 -38.79 31.13 -17.83
CA SER A 4 -37.61 30.30 -18.03
C SER A 4 -36.94 30.04 -16.67
N MET A 5 -37.02 28.81 -16.16
CA MET A 5 -36.19 28.38 -15.03
C MET A 5 -34.74 28.22 -15.51
N THR A 6 -33.96 29.28 -15.37
CA THR A 6 -32.51 29.23 -15.51
C THR A 6 -31.93 28.48 -14.32
N PHE A 7 -31.53 27.22 -14.53
CA PHE A 7 -30.67 26.52 -13.59
C PHE A 7 -29.33 27.26 -13.53
N LYS A 8 -29.10 28.04 -12.47
CA LYS A 8 -27.77 28.58 -12.15
C LYS A 8 -26.91 27.41 -11.68
N SER A 9 -26.16 26.81 -12.61
CA SER A 9 -25.01 25.99 -12.27
C SER A 9 -24.06 26.86 -11.45
N THR A 10 -24.04 26.65 -10.14
CA THR A 10 -22.95 27.14 -9.30
C THR A 10 -21.74 26.33 -9.70
N SER A 11 -20.94 26.88 -10.61
CA SER A 11 -19.58 26.41 -10.84
C SER A 11 -18.81 26.70 -9.55
N THR A 12 -18.83 25.77 -8.60
CA THR A 12 -17.73 25.65 -7.66
C THR A 12 -16.49 25.44 -8.51
N SER A 13 -15.65 26.47 -8.58
CA SER A 13 -14.25 26.34 -8.97
C SER A 13 -13.57 25.48 -7.89
N GLY A 14 -13.92 24.20 -7.89
CA GLY A 14 -13.28 23.17 -7.09
C GLY A 14 -12.16 22.65 -7.97
N THR A 15 -10.93 22.90 -7.56
CA THR A 15 -9.76 22.17 -8.06
C THR A 15 -10.14 20.70 -8.19
N THR A 16 -10.07 20.16 -9.40
CA THR A 16 -10.35 18.74 -9.67
C THR A 16 -9.24 17.92 -9.02
N SER A 17 -9.35 17.69 -7.72
CA SER A 17 -8.41 16.89 -6.95
C SER A 17 -8.37 15.48 -7.53
N SER A 18 -7.16 15.05 -7.88
CA SER A 18 -6.78 13.70 -8.30
C SER A 18 -7.30 12.67 -7.29
N LYS A 19 -7.66 11.49 -7.79
CA LYS A 19 -8.18 10.43 -6.91
C LYS A 19 -7.10 9.98 -5.95
N ALA A 20 -5.86 9.90 -6.42
CA ALA A 20 -4.68 9.56 -5.65
C ALA A 20 -4.35 10.59 -4.57
N SER A 21 -4.47 11.91 -4.83
CA SER A 21 -4.22 12.93 -3.79
C SER A 21 -5.16 12.76 -2.60
N SER A 22 -6.46 12.59 -2.87
CA SER A 22 -7.47 12.36 -1.85
C SER A 22 -7.31 11.03 -1.11
N LEU A 23 -6.85 9.97 -1.78
CA LEU A 23 -6.72 8.63 -1.20
C LEU A 23 -5.44 8.45 -0.36
N PHE A 24 -4.36 9.16 -0.69
CA PHE A 24 -3.03 8.91 -0.13
C PHE A 24 -2.38 10.14 0.50
N ASP A 25 -3.11 11.24 0.64
CA ASP A 25 -2.61 12.50 1.19
C ASP A 25 -1.36 12.99 0.45
N LEU A 26 -1.45 13.05 -0.88
CA LEU A 26 -0.40 13.55 -1.77
C LEU A 26 -0.80 14.93 -2.32
N ASP A 27 0.16 15.83 -2.48
CA ASP A 27 -0.10 17.14 -3.08
C ASP A 27 0.09 17.09 -4.60
N GLU A 28 -1.02 17.16 -5.33
CA GLU A 28 -1.05 17.15 -6.79
C GLU A 28 -0.45 18.41 -7.44
N ASN A 29 -0.34 19.50 -6.69
CA ASN A 29 0.25 20.76 -7.15
C ASN A 29 1.72 20.89 -6.71
N SER A 30 2.22 19.95 -5.91
CA SER A 30 3.60 19.96 -5.42
C SER A 30 4.59 19.60 -6.52
N ASN A 31 5.57 20.50 -6.69
CA ASN A 31 6.74 20.31 -7.54
C ASN A 31 7.94 19.80 -6.75
N LYS A 32 7.73 19.36 -5.49
CA LYS A 32 8.79 18.81 -4.64
C LYS A 32 9.29 17.50 -5.23
N GLY A 33 10.60 17.37 -5.36
CA GLY A 33 11.24 16.09 -5.70
C GLY A 33 11.12 15.10 -4.55
N ILE A 34 10.64 13.90 -4.85
CA ILE A 34 10.44 12.78 -3.92
C ILE A 34 11.14 11.52 -4.41
N LEU A 35 11.44 10.63 -3.47
CA LEU A 35 11.92 9.29 -3.76
C LEU A 35 10.77 8.30 -3.63
N VAL A 36 10.59 7.46 -4.64
CA VAL A 36 9.51 6.48 -4.70
C VAL A 36 10.10 5.07 -4.78
N TYR A 37 9.82 4.25 -3.79
CA TYR A 37 10.14 2.82 -3.78
C TYR A 37 8.91 2.01 -4.17
N ARG A 38 9.02 1.17 -5.21
CA ARG A 38 7.90 0.33 -5.69
C ARG A 38 8.11 -1.10 -5.23
N PHE A 39 7.38 -1.51 -4.19
CA PHE A 39 7.51 -2.83 -3.62
C PHE A 39 6.84 -3.88 -4.52
N ARG A 40 7.60 -4.91 -4.93
CA ARG A 40 7.14 -6.08 -5.71
C ARG A 40 6.51 -5.75 -7.08
N SER A 41 6.67 -4.55 -7.62
CA SER A 41 6.09 -4.12 -8.91
C SER A 41 6.89 -4.54 -10.16
N GLY A 42 7.78 -5.52 -10.06
CA GLY A 42 8.43 -6.15 -11.22
C GLY A 42 9.51 -5.34 -11.96
N ALA A 43 9.62 -4.02 -11.79
CA ALA A 43 10.71 -3.23 -12.37
C ALA A 43 10.97 -1.90 -11.60
N ALA A 44 12.26 -1.57 -11.49
CA ALA A 44 12.86 -0.40 -10.82
C ALA A 44 12.53 -0.26 -9.32
N GLY A 45 13.45 -0.75 -8.48
CA GLY A 45 13.33 -0.68 -7.03
C GLY A 45 13.11 0.74 -6.51
N LEU A 46 13.85 1.73 -7.00
CA LEU A 46 13.79 3.11 -6.51
C LEU A 46 13.78 4.10 -7.68
N ASP A 47 12.89 5.08 -7.63
CA ASP A 47 12.72 6.11 -8.66
C ASP A 47 12.69 7.51 -8.03
N THR A 48 12.97 8.53 -8.85
CA THR A 48 12.96 9.95 -8.46
C THR A 48 11.94 10.69 -9.29
N THR A 49 10.90 11.22 -8.64
CA THR A 49 9.79 11.90 -9.31
C THR A 49 9.26 13.07 -8.46
N THR A 50 8.12 13.66 -8.81
CA THR A 50 7.40 14.64 -7.99
C THR A 50 6.10 14.06 -7.44
N GLU A 51 5.54 14.65 -6.39
CA GLU A 51 4.23 14.23 -5.86
C GLU A 51 3.12 14.37 -6.92
N ALA A 52 3.13 15.47 -7.68
CA ALA A 52 2.21 15.68 -8.79
C ALA A 52 2.28 14.56 -9.83
N ALA A 53 3.51 14.18 -10.23
CA ALA A 53 3.71 13.11 -11.21
C ALA A 53 3.30 11.74 -10.66
N LEU A 54 3.59 11.46 -9.38
CA LEU A 54 3.15 10.24 -8.72
C LEU A 54 1.62 10.15 -8.66
N CYS A 55 0.93 11.25 -8.33
CA CYS A 55 -0.54 11.30 -8.34
C CYS A 55 -1.10 10.97 -9.73
N ALA A 56 -0.58 11.64 -10.76
CA ALA A 56 -1.02 11.45 -12.13
C ALA A 56 -0.81 10.01 -12.62
N GLU A 57 0.27 9.36 -12.16
CA GLU A 57 0.56 7.97 -12.49
C GLU A 57 -0.40 7.00 -11.77
N LEU A 58 -0.61 7.20 -10.46
CA LEU A 58 -1.52 6.36 -9.67
C LEU A 58 -2.96 6.46 -10.19
N ASP A 59 -3.40 7.66 -10.59
CA ASP A 59 -4.72 7.89 -11.17
C ASP A 59 -5.00 7.10 -12.46
N GLN A 60 -3.95 6.78 -13.22
CA GLN A 60 -4.03 5.96 -14.43
C GLN A 60 -3.99 4.46 -14.14
N HIS A 61 -3.63 4.06 -12.92
CA HIS A 61 -3.42 2.67 -12.60
C HIS A 61 -4.74 1.91 -12.43
N PRO A 62 -5.01 0.83 -13.20
CA PRO A 62 -6.30 0.13 -13.16
C PRO A 62 -6.59 -0.54 -11.82
N ARG A 63 -5.54 -0.79 -11.02
CA ARG A 63 -5.63 -1.35 -9.67
C ARG A 63 -5.53 -0.30 -8.57
N LEU A 64 -5.75 0.98 -8.87
CA LEU A 64 -5.73 2.08 -7.89
C LEU A 64 -6.46 1.76 -6.57
N PRO A 65 -7.63 1.11 -6.55
CA PRO A 65 -8.29 0.73 -5.29
C PRO A 65 -7.45 -0.18 -4.40
N PHE A 66 -6.56 -0.98 -4.98
CA PHE A 66 -5.66 -1.89 -4.26
C PHE A 66 -4.25 -1.34 -4.11
N MET A 67 -3.98 -0.12 -4.59
CA MET A 67 -2.69 0.53 -4.38
C MET A 67 -2.67 1.21 -3.02
N ARG A 68 -1.49 1.25 -2.42
CA ARG A 68 -1.21 1.99 -1.19
C ARG A 68 0.09 2.75 -1.32
N VAL A 69 0.15 3.87 -0.62
CA VAL A 69 1.33 4.70 -0.49
C VAL A 69 1.54 4.98 0.99
N THR A 70 2.70 4.60 1.52
CA THR A 70 3.15 4.95 2.87
C THR A 70 4.37 5.86 2.77
N LYS A 71 4.59 6.69 3.79
CA LYS A 71 5.71 7.63 3.86
C LYS A 71 6.66 7.18 4.97
N LYS A 72 7.95 7.07 4.67
CA LYS A 72 8.99 6.75 5.64
C LYS A 72 10.05 7.85 5.66
N PRO A 73 10.32 8.50 6.81
CA PRO A 73 11.29 9.59 6.87
C PRO A 73 12.70 9.08 6.60
N ILE A 74 13.44 9.81 5.78
CA ILE A 74 14.82 9.51 5.43
C ILE A 74 15.75 10.07 6.52
N PRO A 75 16.50 9.22 7.26
CA PRO A 75 17.42 9.71 8.28
C PRO A 75 18.53 10.53 7.64
N ARG A 76 18.88 11.66 8.26
CA ARG A 76 19.95 12.53 7.76
C ARG A 76 21.26 11.75 7.63
N GLY A 77 21.90 11.89 6.47
CA GLY A 77 23.20 11.26 6.19
C GLY A 77 23.14 9.79 5.80
N ALA A 78 21.96 9.14 5.85
CA ALA A 78 21.78 7.77 5.40
C ALA A 78 22.13 7.62 3.91
N SER A 79 22.83 6.54 3.58
CA SER A 79 23.08 6.13 2.19
C SER A 79 22.17 4.98 1.76
N ARG A 80 21.57 4.29 2.73
CA ARG A 80 20.68 3.15 2.54
C ARG A 80 19.55 3.22 3.54
N MET A 81 18.41 2.63 3.20
CA MET A 81 17.29 2.45 4.10
C MET A 81 16.76 1.04 4.01
N ASP A 82 16.49 0.46 5.16
CA ASP A 82 15.69 -0.76 5.25
C ASP A 82 14.22 -0.37 5.17
N ILE A 83 13.46 -1.14 4.40
CA ILE A 83 12.01 -1.13 4.37
C ILE A 83 11.60 -2.31 5.23
N HIS A 84 10.81 -2.04 6.26
CA HIS A 84 10.32 -3.03 7.19
C HIS A 84 8.91 -3.45 6.83
N GLN A 85 8.49 -4.58 7.40
CA GLN A 85 7.14 -5.07 7.21
C GLN A 85 6.10 -4.07 7.71
N GLU A 86 6.35 -3.39 8.84
CA GLU A 86 5.49 -2.33 9.36
C GLU A 86 5.27 -1.16 8.39
N ASP A 87 6.24 -0.87 7.52
CA ASP A 87 6.11 0.23 6.54
C ASP A 87 5.10 -0.10 5.41
N LEU A 88 4.67 -1.37 5.30
CA LEU A 88 3.72 -1.86 4.30
C LEU A 88 2.29 -2.01 4.84
N TYR A 89 2.02 -1.55 6.07
CA TYR A 89 0.69 -1.59 6.66
C TYR A 89 0.26 -0.19 7.08
N MET A 90 -1.03 0.09 6.93
CA MET A 90 -1.60 1.27 7.56
C MET A 90 -1.62 1.10 9.08
N PRO A 91 -1.57 2.19 9.86
CA PRO A 91 -1.59 2.11 11.33
C PRO A 91 -2.74 1.25 11.88
N GLU A 92 -3.90 1.29 11.22
CA GLU A 92 -5.09 0.52 11.60
C GLU A 92 -4.90 -0.97 11.34
N GLU A 93 -4.38 -1.35 10.16
CA GLU A 93 -4.12 -2.74 9.78
C GLU A 93 -3.03 -3.36 10.65
N PHE A 94 -2.04 -2.57 11.04
CA PHE A 94 -0.95 -3.03 11.89
C PHE A 94 -1.47 -3.57 13.23
N SER A 95 -2.45 -2.90 13.84
CA SER A 95 -3.07 -3.34 15.10
C SER A 95 -3.77 -4.71 14.99
N MET A 96 -4.38 -5.00 13.83
CA MET A 96 -5.11 -6.25 13.59
C MET A 96 -4.18 -7.45 13.38
N TYR A 97 -2.97 -7.20 12.89
CA TYR A 97 -2.01 -8.25 12.53
C TYR A 97 -0.74 -8.22 13.39
N ALA A 98 -0.69 -7.40 14.44
CA ALA A 98 0.47 -7.23 15.30
C ALA A 98 1.01 -8.57 15.86
N ASP A 99 0.12 -9.51 16.17
CA ASP A 99 0.50 -10.82 16.71
C ASP A 99 1.04 -11.80 15.64
N LYS A 100 0.78 -11.52 14.36
CA LYS A 100 1.15 -12.39 13.22
C LYS A 100 2.32 -11.85 12.42
N ILE A 101 2.63 -10.57 12.59
CA ILE A 101 3.65 -9.85 11.84
C ILE A 101 4.79 -9.54 12.77
N SER A 102 6.01 -9.81 12.31
CA SER A 102 7.20 -9.26 12.96
C SER A 102 7.46 -7.87 12.37
N PRO A 103 7.13 -6.77 13.08
CA PRO A 103 7.20 -5.41 12.54
C PRO A 103 8.56 -5.06 11.95
N LYS A 104 9.61 -5.48 12.65
CA LYS A 104 11.01 -5.12 12.35
C LYS A 104 11.65 -6.00 11.28
N THR A 105 10.90 -6.92 10.67
CA THR A 105 11.44 -7.74 9.59
C THR A 105 11.72 -6.84 8.39
N SER A 106 13.00 -6.76 7.97
CA SER A 106 13.38 -6.06 6.74
C SER A 106 12.88 -6.84 5.52
N VAL A 107 12.10 -6.17 4.67
CA VAL A 107 11.58 -6.72 3.42
C VAL A 107 12.39 -6.28 2.20
N ALA A 108 13.12 -5.17 2.32
CA ALA A 108 13.98 -4.64 1.27
C ALA A 108 15.03 -3.69 1.85
N ASN A 109 16.17 -3.57 1.17
CA ASN A 109 17.19 -2.59 1.50
C ASN A 109 17.51 -1.75 0.26
N VAL A 110 17.15 -0.46 0.31
CA VAL A 110 17.22 0.47 -0.82
C VAL A 110 18.43 1.39 -0.67
N GLY A 111 19.19 1.55 -1.75
CA GLY A 111 20.29 2.52 -1.81
C GLY A 111 19.75 3.88 -2.22
N LEU A 112 20.00 4.91 -1.40
CA LEU A 112 19.58 6.28 -1.72
C LEU A 112 20.54 6.87 -2.76
N PRO A 113 20.04 7.57 -3.80
CA PRO A 113 20.91 8.17 -4.81
C PRO A 113 21.83 9.22 -4.18
N THR A 114 23.13 9.19 -4.52
CA THR A 114 24.12 10.14 -3.98
C THR A 114 23.74 11.61 -4.27
N MET A 115 23.08 11.88 -5.39
CA MET A 115 22.53 13.20 -5.72
C MET A 115 21.33 13.58 -4.87
N ALA A 116 20.49 12.62 -4.48
CA ALA A 116 19.41 12.85 -3.53
C ALA A 116 19.98 13.18 -2.14
N LYS A 117 21.07 12.51 -1.72
CA LYS A 117 21.79 12.82 -0.47
C LYS A 117 22.31 14.26 -0.44
N LEU A 118 22.93 14.72 -1.53
CA LEU A 118 23.44 16.09 -1.62
C LEU A 118 22.30 17.12 -1.59
N LYS A 119 21.21 16.89 -2.34
CA LYS A 119 20.03 17.76 -2.34
C LYS A 119 19.28 17.77 -1.01
N HIS A 120 19.19 16.63 -0.32
CA HIS A 120 18.62 16.54 1.02
C HIS A 120 19.43 17.36 2.02
N MET A 121 20.76 17.28 1.95
CA MET A 121 21.65 18.01 2.85
C MET A 121 21.67 19.53 2.60
N ILE A 122 21.50 19.97 1.35
CA ILE A 122 21.67 21.39 0.97
C ILE A 122 20.32 22.12 0.82
N MET A 123 19.25 21.43 0.42
CA MET A 123 17.99 22.07 0.00
C MET A 123 16.73 21.46 0.66
N GLY A 124 16.87 20.54 1.61
CA GLY A 124 15.72 19.90 2.27
C GLY A 124 14.80 19.14 1.29
N SER A 125 15.37 18.64 0.20
CA SER A 125 14.65 17.81 -0.78
C SER A 125 14.70 16.34 -0.35
N TYR A 126 13.73 15.51 -0.76
CA TYR A 126 13.71 14.09 -0.41
C TYR A 126 13.70 13.80 1.10
N ASP A 127 12.80 14.44 1.86
CA ASP A 127 12.69 14.20 3.30
C ASP A 127 12.10 12.82 3.62
N ASP A 128 11.22 12.35 2.74
CA ASP A 128 10.49 11.10 2.91
C ASP A 128 10.69 10.19 1.69
N LEU A 129 10.73 8.90 1.98
CA LEU A 129 10.65 7.83 1.01
C LEU A 129 9.18 7.40 0.90
N TYR A 130 8.62 7.50 -0.30
CA TYR A 130 7.26 7.09 -0.61
C TYR A 130 7.29 5.63 -1.05
N ILE A 131 6.66 4.76 -0.27
CA ILE A 131 6.62 3.32 -0.54
C ILE A 131 5.28 3.00 -1.19
N VAL A 132 5.33 2.62 -2.45
CA VAL A 132 4.15 2.26 -3.24
C VAL A 132 4.08 0.76 -3.35
N PHE A 133 2.95 0.18 -2.96
CA PHE A 133 2.73 -1.25 -3.00
C PHE A 133 1.28 -1.59 -3.32
N GLN A 134 1.08 -2.82 -3.78
CA GLN A 134 -0.26 -3.36 -3.99
C GLN A 134 -0.68 -4.17 -2.77
N ALA A 135 -1.81 -3.80 -2.19
CA ALA A 135 -2.48 -4.52 -1.10
C ALA A 135 -3.49 -5.55 -1.61
N HIS A 136 -3.85 -6.48 -0.73
CA HIS A 136 -4.89 -7.49 -0.99
C HIS A 136 -6.30 -6.95 -0.70
N THR A 137 -6.41 -5.94 0.15
CA THR A 137 -7.66 -5.26 0.50
C THR A 137 -7.71 -3.87 -0.15
N PRO A 138 -8.90 -3.35 -0.50
CA PRO A 138 -9.01 -2.03 -1.08
C PRO A 138 -8.61 -0.93 -0.08
N SER A 139 -8.19 0.22 -0.58
CA SER A 139 -7.84 1.40 0.21
C SER A 139 -9.09 1.98 0.87
N PRO A 140 -9.05 2.35 2.17
CA PRO A 140 -10.17 2.95 2.89
C PRO A 140 -10.48 4.34 2.32
N GLY A 141 -11.24 4.38 1.23
CA GLY A 141 -11.59 5.61 0.51
C GLY A 141 -12.12 5.36 -0.91
N SER A 142 -11.80 4.21 -1.52
CA SER A 142 -12.41 3.81 -2.80
C SER A 142 -13.87 3.37 -2.67
N SER A 143 -14.34 3.14 -1.44
CA SER A 143 -15.66 2.63 -1.11
C SER A 143 -16.66 3.76 -0.87
N LYS A 144 -17.04 4.50 -1.91
CA LYS A 144 -18.26 5.34 -1.89
C LYS A 144 -19.45 4.74 -2.62
N ASN A 145 -19.35 3.53 -3.16
CA ASN A 145 -20.50 2.80 -3.69
C ASN A 145 -20.33 1.30 -3.43
N SER A 146 -21.35 0.69 -2.83
CA SER A 146 -21.52 -0.73 -2.47
C SER A 146 -20.79 -1.23 -1.20
N SER A 147 -21.49 -1.13 -0.07
CA SER A 147 -21.52 -2.17 0.99
C SER A 147 -22.75 -3.06 0.72
N PRO A 148 -22.80 -4.33 1.17
CA PRO A 148 -22.63 -4.76 2.57
C PRO A 148 -21.36 -5.61 2.78
N GLU A 149 -20.65 -5.42 3.88
CA GLU A 149 -20.69 -6.29 5.07
C GLU A 149 -20.24 -7.74 4.78
N SER A 150 -19.02 -8.07 5.16
CA SER A 150 -18.60 -9.44 5.49
C SER A 150 -17.38 -9.37 6.40
N SER A 151 -17.66 -9.46 7.70
CA SER A 151 -16.71 -9.78 8.76
C SER A 151 -15.90 -11.04 8.38
N PRO A 152 -14.62 -11.15 8.75
CA PRO A 152 -13.94 -12.44 8.75
C PRO A 152 -14.38 -13.21 9.99
N GLU A 153 -15.55 -13.85 9.93
CA GLU A 153 -15.89 -14.89 10.89
C GLU A 153 -14.94 -16.08 10.69
N SER A 154 -14.48 -16.58 11.82
CA SER A 154 -13.62 -17.75 11.94
C SER A 154 -14.48 -18.99 11.72
N SER A 155 -14.14 -19.84 10.75
CA SER A 155 -14.42 -21.29 10.72
C SER A 155 -13.89 -21.93 9.44
N PRO A 156 -12.91 -22.85 9.51
CA PRO A 156 -12.68 -23.82 8.46
C PRO A 156 -13.26 -25.17 8.88
N GLU A 157 -14.48 -25.49 8.46
CA GLU A 157 -14.94 -26.87 8.38
C GLU A 157 -15.48 -27.11 6.98
N ASN A 158 -14.60 -27.58 6.10
CA ASN A 158 -15.02 -28.28 4.90
C ASN A 158 -14.08 -29.48 4.74
N SER A 159 -14.52 -30.59 5.31
CA SER A 159 -13.96 -31.92 5.09
C SER A 159 -14.10 -32.31 3.62
N PRO A 160 -13.03 -32.72 2.93
CA PRO A 160 -13.15 -33.64 1.82
C PRO A 160 -13.01 -35.07 2.37
N GLU A 161 -14.07 -35.87 2.26
CA GLU A 161 -14.00 -37.32 2.37
C GLU A 161 -13.00 -37.87 1.33
N ASN A 162 -11.89 -38.43 1.79
CA ASN A 162 -11.09 -39.38 1.02
C ASN A 162 -10.66 -40.53 1.93
N SER A 163 -11.49 -41.56 1.97
CA SER A 163 -11.27 -42.80 2.71
C SER A 163 -10.05 -43.55 2.15
N GLN A 164 -8.90 -43.44 2.82
CA GLN A 164 -7.85 -44.45 2.75
C GLN A 164 -7.79 -45.20 4.08
N HIS A 165 -8.44 -46.37 4.07
CA HIS A 165 -8.35 -47.37 5.12
C HIS A 165 -6.90 -47.83 5.28
N VAL A 166 -6.28 -47.59 6.44
CA VAL A 166 -5.07 -48.31 6.87
C VAL A 166 -5.28 -48.74 8.32
N SER A 167 -5.55 -50.03 8.52
CA SER A 167 -5.56 -50.65 9.85
C SER A 167 -4.12 -50.95 10.29
N PRO A 168 -3.74 -50.71 11.55
CA PRO A 168 -2.40 -51.07 12.04
C PRO A 168 -2.30 -52.58 12.28
N ALA A 169 -1.34 -53.23 11.61
CA ALA A 169 -0.95 -54.60 11.91
C ALA A 169 0.11 -54.60 13.03
N SER A 170 -0.26 -55.16 14.18
CA SER A 170 0.63 -55.48 15.30
C SER A 170 1.33 -56.81 15.03
N THR A 171 2.67 -56.84 15.03
CA THR A 171 3.44 -58.08 14.95
C THR A 171 4.66 -58.04 15.87
N PHE A 172 4.49 -58.46 17.12
CA PHE A 172 5.57 -59.06 17.92
C PHE A 172 5.38 -60.58 17.90
N PRO A 173 6.40 -61.38 17.55
CA PRO A 173 6.30 -62.83 17.69
C PRO A 173 6.59 -63.24 19.14
N SER A 174 5.70 -64.04 19.73
CA SER A 174 5.96 -64.78 20.97
C SER A 174 6.62 -66.12 20.64
N GLU A 175 7.77 -66.34 21.26
CA GLU A 175 8.59 -67.54 21.24
C GLU A 175 7.82 -68.80 21.67
N ARG A 176 8.00 -69.90 20.94
CA ARG A 176 7.97 -71.27 21.46
C ARG A 176 8.80 -72.20 20.59
#